data_AF-A0A965D8Y0-F1
#
_entry.id   AF-A0A965D8Y0-F1
#
_cell.length_a   1.000
_cell.length_b   1.000
_cell.length_c   1.000
_cell.angle_alpha   90.00
_cell.angle_beta   90.00
_cell.angle_gamma   90.00
#
_symmetry.space_group_name_H-M   'P 1'
#
loop_
_entity.id
_entity.type
_entity.pdbx_description
1 polymer ?
#
loop_
_entity_poly.entity_id
_entity_poly.type
_entity_poly.pdbx_seq_one_letter_code
_entity_poly.pdbx_strand_id
1 'polypeptide(L)'
;YFSAVTDLPVAQADQLRLQYWNDYGSSVAGLIKHHRIDADAFLQTVHDIDFAVLTPNIDLKDAIKALPGRKIVFTNGPIQYAKNVLQTLDLADIFDATYGTEHCDLIPKPQRRAYEMIIERACITSETTAMFEDSHHNLIVPHEMGMKTVLVHHDAKADHIHHCAPCLPSFLRRLI
;
A
#
# COMPACT_ATOMS: atom_id res chain seq x y z
N TYR A 1 -0.45 -13.64 15.91
CA TYR A 1 -1.84 -13.16 15.78
C TYR A 1 -2.75 -14.18 15.09
N PHE A 2 -2.56 -14.48 13.78
CA PHE A 2 -3.42 -15.40 13.02
C PHE A 2 -3.70 -16.74 13.74
N SER A 3 -2.64 -17.44 14.16
CA SER A 3 -2.76 -18.70 14.90
C SER A 3 -3.60 -18.57 16.19
N ALA A 4 -3.48 -17.45 16.91
CA ALA A 4 -4.23 -17.21 18.15
C ALA A 4 -5.72 -16.93 17.89
N VAL A 5 -6.05 -16.23 16.80
CA VAL A 5 -7.44 -15.90 16.45
C VAL A 5 -8.17 -17.10 15.85
N THR A 6 -7.49 -17.90 15.04
CA THR A 6 -8.13 -19.00 14.30
C THR A 6 -7.99 -20.34 15.02
N ASP A 7 -7.27 -20.38 16.13
CA ASP A 7 -6.89 -21.61 16.87
C ASP A 7 -6.22 -22.66 15.99
N LEU A 8 -5.51 -22.21 14.95
CA LEU A 8 -4.80 -23.08 14.01
C LEU A 8 -3.31 -23.16 14.36
N PRO A 9 -2.66 -24.31 14.12
CA PRO A 9 -1.19 -24.39 14.14
C PRO A 9 -0.58 -23.34 13.21
N VAL A 10 0.60 -22.82 13.57
CA VAL A 10 1.28 -21.72 12.86
C VAL A 10 1.33 -21.92 11.34
N ALA A 11 1.68 -23.12 10.88
CA ALA A 11 1.76 -23.41 9.45
C ALA A 11 0.41 -23.30 8.73
N GLN A 12 -0.67 -23.80 9.34
CA GLN A 12 -2.02 -23.70 8.78
C GLN A 12 -2.56 -22.27 8.86
N ALA A 13 -2.25 -21.57 9.94
CA ALA A 13 -2.58 -20.17 10.10
C ALA A 13 -1.90 -19.28 9.04
N ASP A 14 -0.66 -19.60 8.67
CA ASP A 14 0.07 -18.90 7.60
C ASP A 14 -0.50 -19.21 6.21
N GLN A 15 -0.87 -20.47 5.95
CA GLN A 15 -1.62 -20.83 4.73
C GLN A 15 -2.94 -20.05 4.62
N LEU A 16 -3.69 -19.95 5.71
CA LEU A 16 -4.93 -19.18 5.76
C LEU A 16 -4.70 -17.68 5.58
N ARG A 17 -3.61 -17.14 6.15
CA ARG A 17 -3.20 -15.73 5.96
C ARG A 17 -2.94 -15.42 4.48
N LEU A 18 -2.22 -16.29 3.79
CA LEU A 18 -1.93 -16.17 2.36
C LEU A 18 -3.20 -16.32 1.52
N GLN A 19 -4.05 -17.30 1.86
CA GLN A 19 -5.34 -17.48 1.21
C GLN A 19 -6.20 -16.22 1.34
N TYR A 20 -6.34 -15.66 2.54
CA TYR A 20 -7.13 -14.45 2.75
C TYR A 20 -6.53 -13.23 2.04
N TRP A 21 -5.20 -13.15 1.96
CA TRP A 21 -4.56 -12.11 1.17
C TRP A 21 -4.91 -12.23 -0.32
N ASN A 22 -4.85 -13.43 -0.88
CA ASN A 22 -5.24 -13.69 -2.27
C ASN A 22 -6.74 -13.40 -2.53
N ASP A 23 -7.61 -13.89 -1.66
CA ASP A 23 -9.06 -13.83 -1.84
C ASP A 23 -9.64 -12.43 -1.60
N TYR A 24 -9.05 -11.67 -0.66
CA TYR A 24 -9.63 -10.40 -0.18
C TYR A 24 -8.71 -9.18 -0.37
N GLY A 25 -7.49 -9.35 -0.88
CA GLY A 25 -6.49 -8.29 -1.02
C GLY A 25 -5.76 -7.89 0.26
N SER A 26 -6.26 -8.36 1.40
CA SER A 26 -5.59 -8.23 2.70
C SER A 26 -5.99 -9.39 3.59
N SER A 27 -5.02 -9.92 4.35
CA SER A 27 -5.32 -11.03 5.25
C SER A 27 -6.30 -10.62 6.36
N VAL A 28 -6.27 -9.34 6.79
CA VAL A 28 -7.18 -8.82 7.83
C VAL A 28 -8.64 -8.80 7.37
N ALA A 29 -8.91 -8.48 6.09
CA ALA A 29 -10.29 -8.52 5.57
C ALA A 29 -10.89 -9.91 5.69
N GLY A 30 -10.10 -10.96 5.47
CA GLY A 30 -10.53 -12.34 5.71
C GLY A 30 -10.79 -12.64 7.19
N LEU A 31 -9.93 -12.15 8.10
CA LEU A 31 -10.18 -12.31 9.54
C LEU A 31 -11.44 -11.59 10.02
N ILE A 32 -11.69 -10.35 9.57
CA ILE A 32 -12.90 -9.60 9.93
C ILE A 32 -14.14 -10.37 9.44
N LYS A 33 -14.11 -10.83 8.18
CA LYS A 33 -15.24 -11.49 7.53
C LYS A 33 -15.57 -12.85 8.17
N HIS A 34 -14.55 -13.67 8.45
CA HIS A 34 -14.74 -15.07 8.85
C HIS A 34 -14.58 -15.33 10.34
N HIS A 35 -13.85 -14.48 11.05
CA HIS A 35 -13.49 -14.67 12.46
C HIS A 35 -13.97 -13.52 13.37
N ARG A 36 -14.66 -12.52 12.81
CA ARG A 36 -15.30 -11.40 13.54
C ARG A 36 -14.35 -10.68 14.52
N ILE A 37 -13.10 -10.56 14.13
CA ILE A 37 -12.12 -9.79 14.92
C ILE A 37 -12.48 -8.31 14.92
N ASP A 38 -12.07 -7.63 15.99
CA ASP A 38 -12.05 -6.17 16.02
C ASP A 38 -10.89 -5.67 15.13
N ALA A 39 -11.24 -4.87 14.12
CA ALA A 39 -10.29 -4.37 13.13
C ALA A 39 -9.29 -3.39 13.76
N ASP A 40 -9.73 -2.54 14.67
CA ASP A 40 -8.90 -1.53 15.31
C ASP A 40 -7.89 -2.19 16.25
N ALA A 41 -8.33 -3.18 17.04
CA ALA A 41 -7.46 -3.96 17.91
C ALA A 41 -6.41 -4.76 17.12
N PHE A 42 -6.79 -5.33 15.96
CA PHE A 42 -5.84 -5.97 15.06
C PHE A 42 -4.80 -4.99 14.55
N LEU A 43 -5.24 -3.86 14.00
CA LEU A 43 -4.36 -2.86 13.40
C LEU A 43 -3.39 -2.30 14.44
N GLN A 44 -3.84 -2.02 15.66
CA GLN A 44 -2.96 -1.62 16.76
C GLN A 44 -1.91 -2.69 17.07
N THR A 45 -2.32 -3.97 17.15
CA THR A 45 -1.41 -5.07 17.50
C THR A 45 -0.36 -5.34 16.43
N VAL A 46 -0.73 -5.32 15.14
CA VAL A 46 0.21 -5.66 14.05
C VAL A 46 1.05 -4.48 13.58
N HIS A 47 0.66 -3.25 13.93
CA HIS A 47 1.42 -2.04 13.61
C HIS A 47 2.20 -1.47 14.82
N ASP A 48 2.22 -2.17 15.95
CA ASP A 48 3.20 -1.95 17.03
C ASP A 48 4.55 -2.56 16.63
N ILE A 49 5.25 -1.86 15.73
CA ILE A 49 6.52 -2.31 15.14
C ILE A 49 7.62 -1.34 15.55
N ASP A 50 8.79 -1.87 15.88
CA ASP A 50 9.99 -1.09 16.13
C ASP A 50 10.49 -0.43 14.84
N PHE A 51 10.41 0.90 14.78
CA PHE A 51 10.88 1.69 13.65
C PHE A 51 12.42 1.85 13.61
N ALA A 52 13.17 1.39 14.62
CA ALA A 52 14.62 1.52 14.68
C ALA A 52 15.36 0.81 13.54
N VAL A 53 14.70 -0.13 12.85
CA VAL A 53 15.24 -0.80 11.65
C VAL A 53 15.21 0.08 10.40
N LEU A 54 14.46 1.18 10.43
CA LEU A 54 14.37 2.13 9.32
C LEU A 54 15.41 3.23 9.48
N THR A 55 16.12 3.53 8.40
CA THR A 55 17.07 4.62 8.33
C THR A 55 16.65 5.63 7.25
N PRO A 56 16.95 6.93 7.44
CA PRO A 56 16.67 7.94 6.43
C PRO A 56 17.21 7.56 5.05
N ASN A 57 16.41 7.76 4.01
CA ASN A 57 16.77 7.41 2.64
C ASN A 57 16.83 8.66 1.76
N ILE A 58 17.98 9.34 1.80
CA ILE A 58 18.21 10.59 1.06
C ILE A 58 18.07 10.39 -0.46
N ASP A 59 18.54 9.24 -0.96
CA ASP A 59 18.49 8.90 -2.38
C ASP A 59 17.03 8.84 -2.87
N LEU A 60 16.18 8.12 -2.14
CA LEU A 60 14.75 8.03 -2.42
C LEU A 60 14.05 9.39 -2.27
N LYS A 61 14.39 10.15 -1.22
CA LYS A 61 13.83 11.49 -0.97
C LYS A 61 14.03 12.41 -2.16
N ASP A 62 15.28 12.52 -2.61
CA ASP A 62 15.65 13.40 -3.73
C ASP A 62 14.97 12.94 -5.03
N ALA A 63 14.92 11.63 -5.28
CA ALA A 63 14.29 11.08 -6.47
C ALA A 63 12.76 11.34 -6.51
N ILE A 64 12.05 11.21 -5.39
CA ILE A 64 10.61 11.51 -5.31
C ILE A 64 10.37 13.02 -5.39
N LYS A 65 11.19 13.83 -4.71
CA LYS A 65 11.05 15.29 -4.68
C LYS A 65 11.20 15.93 -6.05
N ALA A 66 12.02 15.35 -6.91
CA ALA A 66 12.23 15.82 -8.27
C ALA A 66 11.04 15.56 -9.22
N LEU A 67 10.09 14.69 -8.85
CA LEU A 67 8.92 14.41 -9.68
C LEU A 67 7.99 15.64 -9.74
N PRO A 68 7.45 15.98 -10.92
CA PRO A 68 6.45 17.02 -11.03
C PRO A 68 5.10 16.54 -10.45
N GLY A 69 4.27 17.52 -10.07
CA GLY A 69 2.90 17.25 -9.61
C GLY A 69 2.82 16.88 -8.12
N ARG A 70 1.64 16.37 -7.73
CA ARG A 70 1.34 15.99 -6.34
C ARG A 70 1.80 14.57 -6.07
N LYS A 71 2.45 14.36 -4.93
CA LYS A 71 2.91 13.07 -4.43
C LYS A 71 2.01 12.65 -3.27
N ILE A 72 1.41 11.48 -3.35
CA ILE A 72 0.42 11.01 -2.38
C ILE A 72 0.79 9.60 -1.93
N VAL A 73 0.76 9.36 -0.62
CA VAL A 73 0.84 8.01 -0.05
C VAL A 73 -0.56 7.44 0.09
N PHE A 74 -0.77 6.22 -0.42
CA PHE A 74 -2.00 5.45 -0.23
C PHE A 74 -1.68 4.01 0.22
N THR A 75 -2.05 3.68 1.45
CA THR A 75 -1.68 2.40 2.09
C THR A 75 -2.90 1.62 2.61
N ASN A 76 -2.77 0.28 2.67
CA ASN A 76 -3.68 -0.61 3.38
C ASN A 76 -3.40 -0.66 4.90
N GLY A 77 -2.50 0.19 5.41
CA GLY A 77 -2.25 0.37 6.84
C GLY A 77 -2.92 1.62 7.43
N PRO A 78 -2.90 1.77 8.77
CA PRO A 78 -3.39 2.96 9.46
C PRO A 78 -2.60 4.22 9.06
N ILE A 79 -3.26 5.38 9.01
CA ILE A 79 -2.59 6.64 8.66
C ILE A 79 -1.45 6.98 9.64
N GLN A 80 -1.64 6.72 10.93
CA GLN A 80 -0.63 7.06 11.93
C GLN A 80 0.64 6.24 11.74
N TYR A 81 0.50 4.96 11.39
CA TYR A 81 1.62 4.09 11.05
C TYR A 81 2.37 4.63 9.82
N ALA A 82 1.64 4.99 8.76
CA ALA A 82 2.25 5.57 7.56
C ALA A 82 3.02 6.86 7.86
N LYS A 83 2.45 7.76 8.68
CA LYS A 83 3.13 9.00 9.09
C LYS A 83 4.41 8.73 9.87
N ASN A 84 4.40 7.77 10.79
CA ASN A 84 5.59 7.40 11.56
C ASN A 84 6.69 6.85 10.63
N VAL A 85 6.34 5.96 9.70
CA VAL A 85 7.30 5.45 8.68
C VAL A 85 7.90 6.59 7.86
N LEU A 86 7.06 7.51 7.36
CA LEU A 86 7.52 8.65 6.58
C LEU A 86 8.45 9.58 7.38
N GLN A 87 8.17 9.80 8.66
CA GLN A 87 9.03 10.59 9.53
C GLN A 87 10.39 9.90 9.75
N THR A 88 10.40 8.61 10.06
CA THR A 88 11.65 7.86 10.29
C THR A 88 12.52 7.78 9.03
N LEU A 89 11.91 7.68 7.84
CA LEU A 89 12.61 7.68 6.56
C LEU A 89 13.04 9.07 6.06
N ASP A 90 12.70 10.14 6.79
CA ASP A 90 12.87 11.54 6.38
C ASP A 90 12.15 11.90 5.07
N LEU A 91 10.94 11.37 4.86
CA LEU A 91 10.11 11.59 3.68
C LEU A 91 8.82 12.38 3.96
N ALA A 92 8.56 12.75 5.21
CA ALA A 92 7.28 13.37 5.59
C ALA A 92 7.02 14.71 4.90
N ASP A 93 8.06 15.47 4.54
CA ASP A 93 7.99 16.81 3.96
C ASP A 93 7.84 16.83 2.43
N ILE A 94 7.94 15.68 1.76
CA ILE A 94 7.87 15.60 0.29
C ILE A 94 6.52 15.11 -0.24
N PHE A 95 5.64 14.58 0.61
CA PHE A 95 4.30 14.13 0.24
C PHE A 95 3.24 15.19 0.54
N ASP A 96 2.36 15.43 -0.44
CA ASP A 96 1.29 16.42 -0.37
C ASP A 96 0.06 15.88 0.40
N ALA A 97 -0.10 14.56 0.47
CA ALA A 97 -1.14 13.91 1.26
C ALA A 97 -0.75 12.47 1.63
N THR A 98 -1.38 11.93 2.68
CA THR A 98 -1.25 10.54 3.11
C THR A 98 -2.62 10.00 3.48
N TYR A 99 -2.99 8.88 2.87
CA TYR A 99 -4.27 8.19 3.10
C TYR A 99 -4.01 6.76 3.57
N GLY A 100 -4.57 6.44 4.73
CA GLY A 100 -4.62 5.08 5.30
C GLY A 100 -6.01 4.47 5.24
N THR A 101 -6.17 3.29 5.83
CA THR A 101 -7.43 2.51 5.87
C THR A 101 -8.63 3.29 6.38
N GLU A 102 -8.42 4.23 7.31
CA GLU A 102 -9.46 5.07 7.91
C GLU A 102 -10.10 6.01 6.88
N HIS A 103 -9.41 6.28 5.77
CA HIS A 103 -9.91 7.13 4.69
C HIS A 103 -10.73 6.34 3.66
N CYS A 104 -10.75 5.01 3.78
CA CYS A 104 -11.40 4.08 2.86
C CYS A 104 -12.49 3.26 3.54
N ASP A 105 -13.03 3.67 4.69
CA ASP A 105 -14.03 2.90 5.45
C ASP A 105 -13.56 1.46 5.73
N LEU A 106 -12.26 1.28 5.99
CA LEU A 106 -11.58 -0.02 6.15
C LEU A 106 -11.62 -0.95 4.94
N ILE A 107 -12.05 -0.44 3.78
CA ILE A 107 -12.01 -1.15 2.49
C ILE A 107 -10.55 -1.15 1.98
N PRO A 108 -9.89 -2.31 1.84
CA PRO A 108 -8.51 -2.37 1.39
C PRO A 108 -8.39 -2.37 -0.15
N LYS A 109 -7.24 -1.96 -0.66
CA LYS A 109 -6.76 -2.37 -1.99
C LYS A 109 -6.74 -3.91 -2.08
N PRO A 110 -7.12 -4.53 -3.22
CA PRO A 110 -7.40 -3.94 -4.52
C PRO A 110 -8.89 -3.66 -4.76
N GLN A 111 -9.73 -3.55 -3.71
CA GLN A 111 -11.16 -3.31 -3.94
C GLN A 111 -11.38 -1.94 -4.59
N ARG A 112 -12.15 -1.92 -5.69
CA ARG A 112 -12.38 -0.72 -6.52
C ARG A 112 -12.81 0.50 -5.72
N ARG A 113 -13.69 0.29 -4.74
CA ARG A 113 -14.21 1.35 -3.89
C ARG A 113 -13.13 2.11 -3.13
N ALA A 114 -12.05 1.44 -2.69
CA ALA A 114 -10.95 2.10 -2.00
C ALA A 114 -10.25 3.15 -2.90
N TYR A 115 -10.03 2.83 -4.18
CA TYR A 115 -9.43 3.77 -5.14
C TYR A 115 -10.36 4.93 -5.45
N GLU A 116 -11.65 4.68 -5.70
CA GLU A 116 -12.66 5.72 -5.92
C GLU A 116 -12.70 6.73 -4.77
N MET A 117 -12.68 6.23 -3.53
CA MET A 117 -12.69 7.04 -2.32
C MET A 117 -11.46 7.95 -2.19
N ILE A 118 -10.28 7.46 -2.60
CA ILE A 118 -9.05 8.27 -2.59
C ILE A 118 -9.02 9.26 -3.75
N ILE A 119 -9.45 8.86 -4.95
CA ILE A 119 -9.54 9.74 -6.11
C ILE A 119 -10.42 10.95 -5.81
N GLU A 120 -11.60 10.71 -5.22
CA GLU A 120 -12.53 11.76 -4.81
C GLU A 120 -11.92 12.66 -3.73
N ARG A 121 -11.43 12.08 -2.62
CA ARG A 121 -10.84 12.86 -1.50
C ARG A 121 -9.64 13.68 -1.91
N ALA A 122 -8.81 13.13 -2.79
CA ALA A 122 -7.59 13.78 -3.22
C ALA A 122 -7.80 14.69 -4.44
N CYS A 123 -8.99 14.74 -5.03
CA CYS A 123 -9.30 15.46 -6.27
C CYS A 123 -8.32 15.09 -7.40
N ILE A 124 -8.14 13.79 -7.64
CA ILE A 124 -7.21 13.26 -8.64
C ILE A 124 -7.97 12.96 -9.95
N THR A 125 -7.33 13.19 -11.10
CA THR A 125 -7.78 12.66 -12.40
C THR A 125 -6.96 11.41 -12.71
N SER A 126 -7.61 10.25 -12.83
CA SER A 126 -6.93 8.96 -12.96
C SER A 126 -6.02 8.88 -14.18
N GLU A 127 -6.47 9.41 -15.32
CA GLU A 127 -5.77 9.35 -16.61
C GLU A 127 -4.46 10.14 -16.62
N THR A 128 -4.29 11.08 -15.68
CA THR A 128 -3.07 11.88 -15.52
C THR A 128 -2.28 11.46 -14.28
N THR A 129 -2.53 10.27 -13.74
CA THR A 129 -1.95 9.77 -12.50
C THR A 129 -1.14 8.50 -12.73
N ALA A 130 -0.06 8.35 -11.98
CA ALA A 130 0.73 7.11 -11.91
C ALA A 130 0.65 6.49 -10.52
N MET A 131 0.39 5.19 -10.44
CA MET A 131 0.42 4.41 -9.20
C MET A 131 1.66 3.52 -9.15
N PHE A 132 2.44 3.67 -8.08
CA PHE A 132 3.61 2.87 -7.75
C PHE A 132 3.25 1.91 -6.62
N GLU A 133 3.43 0.61 -6.84
CA GLU A 133 3.00 -0.42 -5.89
C GLU A 133 3.85 -1.69 -6.05
N ASP A 134 4.10 -2.42 -4.97
CA ASP A 134 4.83 -3.69 -4.95
C ASP A 134 3.91 -4.91 -5.19
N SER A 135 2.64 -4.83 -4.83
CA SER A 135 1.63 -5.84 -5.14
C SER A 135 1.03 -5.65 -6.54
N HIS A 136 1.27 -6.61 -7.45
CA HIS A 136 0.67 -6.58 -8.79
C HIS A 136 -0.88 -6.59 -8.75
N HIS A 137 -1.49 -7.29 -7.79
CA HIS A 137 -2.95 -7.30 -7.61
C HIS A 137 -3.51 -5.90 -7.36
N ASN A 138 -2.77 -5.07 -6.61
CA ASN A 138 -3.13 -3.69 -6.30
C ASN A 138 -2.98 -2.73 -7.50
N LEU A 139 -2.44 -3.18 -8.63
CA LEU A 139 -2.32 -2.41 -9.87
C LEU A 139 -3.45 -2.66 -10.87
N ILE A 140 -4.24 -3.74 -10.69
CA ILE A 140 -5.33 -4.11 -11.60
C ILE A 140 -6.36 -2.98 -11.72
N VAL A 141 -6.92 -2.53 -10.59
CA VAL A 141 -7.94 -1.48 -10.58
C VAL A 141 -7.41 -0.14 -11.07
N PRO A 142 -6.25 0.38 -10.60
CA PRO A 142 -5.66 1.60 -11.14
C PRO A 142 -5.54 1.59 -12.66
N HIS A 143 -5.08 0.46 -13.24
CA HIS A 143 -5.00 0.29 -14.68
C HIS A 143 -6.38 0.36 -15.35
N GLU A 144 -7.38 -0.36 -14.83
CA GLU A 144 -8.76 -0.30 -15.34
C GLU A 144 -9.38 1.11 -15.23
N MET A 145 -8.92 1.92 -14.28
CA MET A 145 -9.32 3.33 -14.11
C MET A 145 -8.51 4.30 -14.98
N GLY A 146 -7.58 3.81 -15.82
CA GLY A 146 -6.79 4.64 -16.72
C GLY A 146 -5.48 5.18 -16.13
N MET A 147 -5.10 4.81 -14.92
CA MET A 147 -3.81 5.22 -14.34
C MET A 147 -2.64 4.54 -15.04
N LYS A 148 -1.50 5.24 -15.08
CA LYS A 148 -0.21 4.59 -15.34
C LYS A 148 0.16 3.73 -14.13
N THR A 149 0.69 2.53 -14.34
CA THR A 149 0.99 1.58 -13.27
C THR A 149 2.44 1.16 -13.31
N VAL A 150 3.08 1.17 -12.14
CA VAL A 150 4.50 0.83 -11.97
C VAL A 150 4.64 -0.20 -10.86
N LEU A 151 5.08 -1.41 -11.21
CA LEU A 151 5.37 -2.47 -10.27
C LEU A 151 6.77 -2.27 -9.67
N VAL A 152 6.88 -2.12 -8.35
CA VAL A 152 8.13 -1.82 -7.64
C VAL A 152 8.76 -3.10 -7.08
N HIS A 153 10.09 -3.20 -7.08
CA HIS A 153 10.91 -4.31 -6.55
C HIS A 153 10.69 -5.70 -7.19
N HIS A 154 9.92 -5.76 -8.27
CA HIS A 154 9.62 -6.99 -8.97
C HIS A 154 9.76 -6.81 -10.49
N ASP A 155 9.91 -7.93 -11.18
CA ASP A 155 9.82 -8.02 -12.64
C ASP A 155 8.70 -9.01 -12.96
N ALA A 156 7.58 -8.49 -13.45
CA ALA A 156 6.43 -9.29 -13.84
C ALA A 156 5.79 -8.68 -15.09
N LYS A 157 5.20 -9.55 -15.91
CA LYS A 157 4.48 -9.15 -17.10
C LYS A 157 3.00 -9.47 -16.94
N ALA A 158 2.18 -8.43 -16.98
CA ALA A 158 0.73 -8.52 -17.07
C ALA A 158 0.21 -7.26 -17.75
N ASP A 159 -0.96 -7.35 -18.39
CA ASP A 159 -1.54 -6.22 -19.13
C ASP A 159 -1.70 -4.96 -18.27
N HIS A 160 -1.98 -5.14 -16.98
CA HIS A 160 -2.15 -4.06 -16.01
C HIS A 160 -0.85 -3.45 -15.46
N ILE A 161 0.32 -3.87 -15.95
CA ILE A 161 1.63 -3.40 -15.51
C ILE A 161 2.32 -2.70 -16.69
N HIS A 162 2.37 -1.37 -16.65
CA HIS A 162 3.01 -0.60 -17.73
C HIS A 162 4.53 -0.56 -17.59
N HIS A 163 5.04 -0.48 -16.36
CA HIS A 163 6.48 -0.43 -16.08
C HIS A 163 6.84 -1.28 -14.86
N CYS A 164 8.06 -1.81 -14.85
CA CYS A 164 8.68 -2.40 -13.66
C CYS A 164 9.81 -1.50 -13.17
N ALA A 165 9.93 -1.37 -11.85
CA ALA A 165 10.94 -0.60 -11.15
C ALA A 165 11.65 -1.48 -10.11
N PRO A 166 12.61 -2.33 -10.52
CA PRO A 166 13.38 -3.18 -9.59
C PRO A 166 14.13 -2.37 -8.51
N CYS A 167 14.50 -1.13 -8.84
CA CYS A 167 15.01 -0.14 -7.91
C CYS A 167 14.28 1.18 -8.15
N LEU A 168 13.49 1.61 -7.16
CA LEU A 168 12.62 2.77 -7.29
C LEU A 168 13.41 4.08 -7.51
N PRO A 169 14.44 4.45 -6.71
CA PRO A 169 15.20 5.69 -6.94
C PRO A 169 15.80 5.76 -8.35
N SER A 170 16.42 4.67 -8.81
CA SER A 170 17.00 4.58 -10.16
C SER A 170 15.94 4.69 -11.26
N PHE A 171 14.72 4.18 -11.03
CA PHE A 171 13.61 4.32 -11.97
C PHE A 171 13.13 5.77 -12.06
N LEU A 172 12.85 6.40 -10.92
CA LEU A 172 12.33 7.77 -10.85
C LEU A 172 13.29 8.77 -11.51
N ARG A 173 14.61 8.62 -11.32
CA ARG A 173 15.63 9.47 -11.96
C ARG A 173 15.65 9.42 -13.48
N ARG A 174 15.08 8.39 -14.11
CA ARG A 174 14.98 8.31 -15.58
C ARG A 174 13.74 8.99 -16.14
N LEU A 175 12.83 9.45 -15.28
CA LEU A 175 11.60 10.14 -15.68
C LEU A 175 11.80 11.66 -15.81
N ILE A 176 12.89 12.19 -15.26
CA ILE A 176 13.22 13.62 -15.19
C ILE A 176 14.38 13.98 -16.12
#